data_AF-A0A7C9EX66-F1
#
_entry.id   AF-A0A7C9EX66-F1
#
_cell.length_a   1.000
_cell.length_b   1.000
_cell.length_c   1.000
_cell.angle_alpha   90.00
_cell.angle_beta   90.00
_cell.angle_gamma   90.00
#
_symmetry.space_group_name_H-M   'P 1'
#
loop_
_entity.id
_entity.type
_entity.pdbx_description
1 polymer ?
#
loop_
_entity_poly.entity_id
_entity_poly.type
_entity_poly.pdbx_seq_one_letter_code
_entity_poly.pdbx_strand_id
1 'polypeptide(L)'
;MQKIASHIKNPSKFNKASKLAVQLIQAGSVKPETIDHFYAILEAAMLSPISCHDASLRSDYHALFSAAQDASEMLNKQQKNWLNVWAIRAVVANDLYTDDSFVFSKASGRIKDMILSLPVATEEEDAEEAAALKDEKDAANGKFQSNQDAIFSDQTGEGPTKEECDPFGLDALIANGPKKDEKAKEKKGREEEEDTKRFRK
;
A
#
# COMPACT_ATOMS: atom_id res chain seq x y z
N MET A 1 -0.98 23.92 -17.76
CA MET A 1 -0.80 22.93 -16.67
C MET A 1 -1.99 22.83 -15.72
N GLN A 2 -2.62 23.93 -15.30
CA GLN A 2 -3.77 23.91 -14.36
C GLN A 2 -4.92 22.94 -14.72
N LYS A 3 -5.31 22.87 -16.00
CA LYS A 3 -6.36 21.93 -16.46
C LYS A 3 -5.97 20.47 -16.28
N ILE A 4 -4.67 20.15 -16.35
CA ILE A 4 -4.15 18.79 -16.13
C ILE A 4 -4.32 18.42 -14.66
N ALA A 5 -3.95 19.31 -13.73
CA ALA A 5 -4.12 19.07 -12.28
C ALA A 5 -5.59 18.79 -11.90
N SER A 6 -6.55 19.47 -12.55
CA SER A 6 -7.98 19.18 -12.33
C SER A 6 -8.44 17.83 -12.89
N HIS A 7 -7.84 17.37 -13.98
CA HIS A 7 -8.21 16.10 -14.63
C HIS A 7 -7.49 14.89 -14.04
N ILE A 8 -6.28 15.06 -13.53
CA ILE A 8 -5.44 13.95 -13.09
C ILE A 8 -5.97 13.28 -11.82
N LYS A 9 -6.70 14.00 -10.97
CA LYS A 9 -7.39 13.41 -9.80
C LYS A 9 -8.53 12.45 -10.14
N ASN A 10 -8.98 12.41 -11.40
CA ASN A 10 -10.09 11.56 -11.83
C ASN A 10 -9.54 10.33 -12.58
N PRO A 11 -9.73 9.09 -12.06
CA PRO A 11 -9.24 7.87 -12.69
C PRO A 11 -9.60 7.74 -14.18
N SER A 12 -10.84 8.09 -14.57
CA SER A 12 -11.30 8.01 -15.96
C SER A 12 -10.57 8.96 -16.93
N LYS A 13 -9.94 10.02 -16.40
CA LYS A 13 -9.19 11.02 -17.17
C LYS A 13 -7.68 10.93 -16.94
N PHE A 14 -7.24 10.13 -15.97
CA PHE A 14 -5.87 10.03 -15.52
C PHE A 14 -4.93 9.70 -16.68
N ASN A 15 -5.16 8.60 -17.40
CA ASN A 15 -4.27 8.13 -18.47
C ASN A 15 -3.96 9.19 -19.54
N LYS A 16 -4.94 10.03 -19.89
CA LYS A 16 -4.72 11.12 -20.85
C LYS A 16 -4.01 12.31 -20.21
N ALA A 17 -4.38 12.66 -18.98
CA ALA A 17 -3.79 13.76 -18.24
C ALA A 17 -2.31 13.48 -17.89
N SER A 18 -1.98 12.27 -17.45
CA SER A 18 -0.62 11.84 -17.10
C SER A 18 0.30 11.87 -18.33
N LYS A 19 -0.14 11.34 -19.48
CA LYS A 19 0.64 11.38 -20.73
C LYS A 19 0.93 12.81 -21.18
N LEU A 20 -0.04 13.71 -21.09
CA LEU A 20 0.18 15.13 -21.38
C LEU A 20 1.15 15.77 -20.38
N ALA A 21 1.08 15.41 -19.09
CA ALA A 21 2.05 15.88 -18.10
C ALA A 21 3.46 15.39 -18.42
N VAL A 22 3.64 14.10 -18.75
CA VAL A 22 4.93 13.52 -19.17
C VAL A 22 5.51 14.26 -20.38
N GLN A 23 4.69 14.54 -21.40
CA GLN A 23 5.13 15.30 -22.57
C GLN A 23 5.61 16.71 -22.21
N LEU A 24 4.92 17.39 -21.29
CA LEU A 24 5.36 18.71 -20.83
C LEU A 24 6.69 18.65 -20.09
N ILE A 25 6.90 17.63 -19.26
CA ILE A 25 8.17 17.40 -18.57
C ILE A 25 9.29 17.18 -19.60
N GLN A 26 9.09 16.25 -20.54
CA GLN A 26 10.07 15.92 -21.58
C GLN A 26 10.36 17.08 -22.53
N ALA A 27 9.39 17.98 -22.74
CA ALA A 27 9.57 19.21 -23.51
C ALA A 27 10.31 20.31 -22.74
N GLY A 28 10.77 20.06 -21.50
CA GLY A 28 11.46 21.06 -20.68
C GLY A 28 10.53 22.19 -20.21
N SER A 29 9.22 21.90 -20.07
CA SER A 29 8.25 22.90 -19.60
C SER A 29 8.29 23.13 -18.09
N VAL A 30 9.06 22.34 -17.34
CA VAL A 30 9.30 22.52 -15.90
C VAL A 30 10.40 23.55 -15.71
N LYS A 31 10.01 24.77 -15.35
CA LYS A 31 10.88 25.94 -15.18
C LYS A 31 10.52 26.63 -13.88
N PRO A 32 11.36 27.55 -13.36
CA PRO A 32 11.06 28.29 -12.13
C PRO A 32 9.68 28.97 -12.15
N GLU A 33 9.19 29.41 -13.32
CA GLU A 33 7.89 30.09 -13.45
C GLU A 33 6.69 29.13 -13.46
N THR A 34 6.91 27.84 -13.75
CA THR A 34 5.86 26.82 -13.92
C THR A 34 5.94 25.70 -12.89
N ILE A 35 6.94 25.73 -12.01
CA ILE A 35 7.26 24.67 -11.06
C ILE A 35 6.10 24.39 -10.10
N ASP A 36 5.39 25.42 -9.64
CA ASP A 36 4.25 25.28 -8.73
C ASP A 36 3.08 24.58 -9.43
N HIS A 37 2.82 24.89 -10.70
CA HIS A 37 1.78 24.19 -11.47
C HIS A 37 2.16 22.75 -11.76
N PHE A 38 3.45 22.48 -11.96
CA PHE A 38 3.96 21.13 -12.12
C PHE A 38 3.80 20.32 -10.83
N TYR A 39 4.22 20.86 -9.70
CA TYR A 39 4.06 20.20 -8.40
C TYR A 39 2.59 19.94 -8.06
N ALA A 40 1.70 20.89 -8.34
CA ALA A 40 0.26 20.72 -8.15
C ALA A 40 -0.33 19.58 -9.00
N ILE A 41 0.24 19.26 -10.18
CA ILE A 41 -0.16 18.09 -10.96
C ILE A 41 0.21 16.80 -10.23
N LEU A 42 1.43 16.71 -9.68
CA LEU A 42 1.92 15.54 -8.96
C LEU A 42 1.13 15.31 -7.67
N GLU A 43 0.90 16.38 -6.91
CA GLU A 43 0.09 16.35 -5.70
C GLU A 43 -1.34 15.90 -6.00
N ALA A 44 -1.99 16.48 -7.02
CA ALA A 44 -3.34 16.07 -7.42
C ALA A 44 -3.42 14.62 -7.90
N ALA A 45 -2.35 14.09 -8.52
CA ALA A 45 -2.28 12.69 -8.95
C ALA A 45 -2.20 11.72 -7.76
N MET A 46 -1.58 12.16 -6.66
CA MET A 46 -1.33 11.37 -5.46
C MET A 46 -2.33 11.62 -4.32
N LEU A 47 -3.34 12.48 -4.54
CA LEU A 47 -4.41 12.75 -3.58
C LEU A 47 -5.18 11.47 -3.19
N SER A 48 -5.34 10.52 -4.13
CA SER A 48 -5.79 9.16 -3.85
C SER A 48 -4.64 8.18 -4.10
N PRO A 49 -3.83 7.86 -3.07
CA PRO A 49 -2.62 7.06 -3.25
C PRO A 49 -2.92 5.60 -3.62
N ILE A 50 -4.16 5.12 -3.42
CA ILE A 50 -4.54 3.74 -3.74
C ILE A 50 -4.61 3.52 -5.26
N SER A 51 -5.00 4.56 -6.02
CA SER A 51 -5.16 4.48 -7.49
C SER A 51 -3.86 4.16 -8.22
N CYS A 52 -2.69 4.44 -7.64
CA CYS A 52 -1.42 4.17 -8.29
C CYS A 52 -1.07 2.67 -8.39
N HIS A 53 -1.79 1.81 -7.67
CA HIS A 53 -1.61 0.35 -7.72
C HIS A 53 -2.64 -0.36 -8.61
N ASP A 54 -3.64 0.35 -9.13
CA ASP A 54 -4.60 -0.17 -10.11
C ASP A 54 -3.86 -0.64 -11.36
N ALA A 55 -4.06 -1.90 -11.77
CA ALA A 55 -3.40 -2.50 -12.92
C ALA A 55 -3.60 -1.69 -14.22
N SER A 56 -4.75 -1.02 -14.37
CA SER A 56 -5.08 -0.23 -15.56
C SER A 56 -4.39 1.15 -15.63
N LEU A 57 -3.94 1.67 -14.48
CA LEU A 57 -3.32 2.99 -14.34
C LEU A 57 -1.84 2.91 -14.00
N ARG A 58 -1.36 1.74 -13.53
CA ARG A 58 -0.02 1.53 -12.98
C ARG A 58 1.10 2.02 -13.88
N SER A 59 1.06 1.68 -15.17
CA SER A 59 2.09 2.05 -16.14
C SER A 59 2.13 3.57 -16.37
N ASP A 60 0.97 4.22 -16.39
CA ASP A 60 0.85 5.67 -16.56
C ASP A 60 1.28 6.43 -15.29
N TYR A 61 1.01 5.89 -14.09
CA TYR A 61 1.58 6.39 -12.84
C TYR A 61 3.11 6.25 -12.81
N HIS A 62 3.61 5.06 -13.14
CA HIS A 62 5.05 4.80 -13.18
C HIS A 62 5.75 5.77 -14.15
N ALA A 63 5.22 5.95 -15.36
CA ALA A 63 5.80 6.87 -16.36
C ALA A 63 5.82 8.33 -15.88
N LEU A 64 4.71 8.80 -15.27
CA LEU A 64 4.61 10.15 -14.73
C LEU A 64 5.65 10.42 -13.64
N PHE A 65 5.76 9.53 -12.65
CA PHE A 65 6.65 9.73 -11.51
C PHE A 65 8.11 9.41 -11.84
N SER A 66 8.39 8.60 -12.86
CA SER A 66 9.74 8.47 -13.42
C SER A 66 10.19 9.77 -14.09
N ALA A 67 9.37 10.32 -14.99
CA ALA A 67 9.68 11.60 -15.64
C ALA A 67 9.79 12.75 -14.63
N ALA A 68 8.95 12.75 -13.59
CA ALA A 68 9.01 13.76 -12.55
C ALA A 68 10.32 13.74 -11.75
N GLN A 69 10.88 12.55 -11.49
CA GLN A 69 12.20 12.42 -10.85
C GLN A 69 13.32 13.02 -11.71
N ASP A 70 13.28 12.81 -13.03
CA ASP A 70 14.25 13.39 -13.97
C ASP A 70 14.20 14.93 -13.96
N ALA A 71 13.04 15.53 -13.67
CA ALA A 71 12.84 16.97 -13.56
C ALA A 71 12.92 17.51 -12.12
N SER A 72 13.38 16.69 -11.16
CA SER A 72 13.34 17.04 -9.73
C SER A 72 14.30 18.17 -9.35
N GLU A 73 15.32 18.49 -10.15
CA GLU A 73 16.33 19.49 -9.82
C GLU A 73 15.75 20.85 -9.43
N MET A 74 14.67 21.25 -10.11
CA MET A 74 13.97 22.53 -9.93
C MET A 74 13.11 22.60 -8.65
N LEU A 75 12.87 21.46 -7.99
CA LEU A 75 12.06 21.38 -6.77
C LEU A 75 12.87 21.76 -5.52
N ASN A 76 12.20 22.36 -4.55
CA ASN A 76 12.79 22.61 -3.24
C ASN A 76 12.94 21.31 -2.41
N LYS A 77 13.65 21.36 -1.28
CA LYS A 77 13.92 20.16 -0.45
C LYS A 77 12.64 19.44 -0.01
N GLN A 78 11.62 20.17 0.42
CA GLN A 78 10.36 19.59 0.87
C GLN A 78 9.60 18.92 -0.27
N GLN A 79 9.52 19.58 -1.43
CA GLN A 79 8.89 19.03 -2.63
C GLN A 79 9.61 17.77 -3.14
N LYS A 80 10.96 17.76 -3.08
CA LYS A 80 11.78 16.58 -3.40
C LYS A 80 11.46 15.41 -2.48
N ASN A 81 11.30 15.66 -1.18
CA ASN A 81 10.94 14.62 -0.22
C ASN A 81 9.57 14.01 -0.54
N TRP A 82 8.56 14.84 -0.83
CA TRP A 82 7.25 14.35 -1.25
C TRP A 82 7.30 13.58 -2.57
N LEU A 83 8.03 14.09 -3.56
CA LEU A 83 8.26 13.39 -4.81
C LEU A 83 8.90 12.01 -4.58
N ASN A 84 9.88 11.90 -3.67
CA ASN A 84 10.48 10.62 -3.31
C ASN A 84 9.45 9.65 -2.71
N VAL A 85 8.61 10.10 -1.77
CA VAL A 85 7.52 9.28 -1.20
C VAL A 85 6.56 8.80 -2.28
N TRP A 86 6.16 9.70 -3.20
CA TRP A 86 5.29 9.36 -4.31
C TRP A 86 5.94 8.41 -5.31
N ALA A 87 7.23 8.58 -5.59
CA ALA A 87 8.01 7.70 -6.45
C ALA A 87 8.15 6.29 -5.86
N ILE A 88 8.35 6.16 -4.54
CA ILE A 88 8.35 4.85 -3.87
C ILE A 88 7.02 4.13 -4.14
N ARG A 89 5.89 4.83 -4.07
CA ARG A 89 4.55 4.26 -4.32
C ARG A 89 4.28 3.97 -5.80
N ALA A 90 4.48 4.95 -6.68
CA ALA A 90 4.11 4.82 -8.10
C ALA A 90 5.15 4.12 -8.98
N VAL A 91 6.40 4.04 -8.54
CA VAL A 91 7.50 3.44 -9.32
C VAL A 91 7.97 2.18 -8.62
N VAL A 92 8.59 2.30 -7.44
CA VAL A 92 9.28 1.16 -6.80
C VAL A 92 8.30 0.05 -6.39
N ALA A 93 7.19 0.40 -5.75
CA ALA A 93 6.18 -0.59 -5.39
C ALA A 93 5.51 -1.20 -6.63
N ASN A 94 5.38 -0.43 -7.71
CA ASN A 94 4.81 -0.91 -8.96
C ASN A 94 5.77 -1.85 -9.72
N ASP A 95 7.09 -1.66 -9.61
CA ASP A 95 8.11 -2.55 -10.14
C ASP A 95 8.09 -3.94 -9.47
N LEU A 96 7.49 -4.09 -8.28
CA LEU A 96 7.30 -5.38 -7.62
C LEU A 96 6.18 -6.21 -8.27
N TYR A 97 5.26 -5.60 -9.02
CA TYR A 97 4.19 -6.30 -9.73
C TYR A 97 4.70 -6.80 -11.09
N THR A 98 5.63 -7.74 -11.05
CA THR A 98 6.29 -8.32 -12.23
C THR A 98 6.60 -9.79 -12.00
N ASP A 99 6.60 -10.57 -13.08
CA ASP A 99 7.07 -11.97 -13.10
C ASP A 99 8.57 -12.08 -13.43
N ASP A 100 9.22 -10.97 -13.77
CA ASP A 100 10.66 -10.91 -14.05
C ASP A 100 11.46 -10.81 -12.74
N SER A 101 12.18 -11.89 -12.40
CA SER A 101 12.99 -11.97 -11.17
C SER A 101 14.08 -10.90 -11.08
N PHE A 102 14.64 -10.45 -12.22
CA PHE A 102 15.65 -9.40 -12.23
C PHE A 102 15.03 -8.04 -11.89
N VAL A 103 13.87 -7.72 -12.47
CA VAL A 103 13.14 -6.48 -12.15
C VAL A 103 12.70 -6.48 -10.69
N PHE A 104 12.15 -7.58 -10.20
CA PHE A 104 11.75 -7.73 -8.80
C PHE A 104 12.92 -7.54 -7.83
N SER A 105 14.06 -8.22 -8.11
CA SER A 105 15.26 -8.13 -7.26
C SER A 105 15.83 -6.71 -7.25
N LYS A 106 15.81 -6.02 -8.40
CA LYS A 106 16.24 -4.62 -8.50
C LYS A 106 15.34 -3.70 -7.65
N ALA A 107 14.02 -3.87 -7.72
CA ALA A 107 13.07 -3.08 -6.93
C ALA A 107 13.23 -3.34 -5.43
N SER A 108 13.34 -4.60 -5.03
CA SER A 108 13.59 -5.00 -3.64
C SER A 108 14.95 -4.50 -3.12
N GLY A 109 15.99 -4.51 -3.95
CA GLY A 109 17.29 -3.91 -3.66
C GLY A 109 17.18 -2.41 -3.39
N ARG A 110 16.46 -1.66 -4.23
CA ARG A 110 16.18 -0.23 -4.00
C ARG A 110 15.47 0.01 -2.67
N ILE A 111 14.47 -0.80 -2.31
CA ILE A 111 13.77 -0.69 -1.03
C ILE A 111 14.74 -0.90 0.13
N LYS A 112 15.56 -1.95 0.05
CA LYS A 112 16.59 -2.24 1.06
C LYS A 112 17.55 -1.06 1.22
N ASP A 113 18.06 -0.51 0.11
CA ASP A 113 19.00 0.61 0.14
C ASP A 113 18.35 1.86 0.76
N MET A 114 17.08 2.15 0.41
CA MET A 114 16.33 3.25 1.02
C MET A 114 16.16 3.06 2.53
N ILE A 115 15.81 1.87 3.00
CA ILE A 115 15.68 1.57 4.44
C ILE A 115 17.03 1.75 5.15
N LEU A 116 18.12 1.24 4.58
CA LEU A 116 19.46 1.36 5.17
C LEU A 116 19.98 2.81 5.17
N SER A 117 19.46 3.66 4.28
CA SER A 117 19.80 5.09 4.22
C SER A 117 19.02 5.95 5.21
N LEU A 118 17.99 5.41 5.88
CA LEU A 118 17.25 6.15 6.89
C LEU A 118 18.16 6.43 8.11
N PRO A 119 18.03 7.61 8.73
CA PRO A 119 18.73 7.89 9.98
C PRO A 119 18.27 6.93 11.09
N VAL A 120 19.15 6.68 12.05
CA VAL A 120 18.81 5.93 13.26
C VAL A 120 17.80 6.77 14.05
N ALA A 121 16.66 6.17 14.38
CA ALA A 121 15.66 6.79 15.25
C ALA A 121 16.26 7.06 16.63
N THR A 122 15.94 8.24 17.18
CA THR A 122 16.37 8.64 18.51
C THR A 122 15.25 8.43 19.53
N GLU A 123 15.60 8.20 20.80
CA GLU A 123 14.60 8.03 21.88
C GLU A 123 13.68 9.26 22.03
N GLU A 124 14.19 10.44 21.67
CA GLU A 124 13.44 11.69 21.69
C GLU A 124 12.36 11.72 20.60
N GLU A 125 12.69 11.32 19.37
CA GLU A 125 11.73 11.20 18.25
C GLU A 125 10.67 10.14 18.55
N ASP A 126 11.04 9.01 19.14
CA ASP A 126 10.10 7.95 19.54
C ASP A 126 9.11 8.45 20.60
N ALA A 127 9.57 9.27 21.56
CA ALA A 127 8.73 9.86 22.59
C ALA A 127 7.77 10.92 22.02
N GLU A 128 8.24 11.75 21.07
CA GLU A 128 7.43 12.75 20.37
C GLU A 128 6.32 12.09 19.55
N GLU A 129 6.64 11.07 18.74
CA GLU A 129 5.66 10.32 17.96
C GLU A 129 4.65 9.61 18.87
N ALA A 130 5.10 9.01 19.97
CA ALA A 130 4.22 8.37 20.94
C ALA A 130 3.28 9.35 21.65
N ALA A 131 3.67 10.62 21.82
CA ALA A 131 2.80 11.67 22.33
C ALA A 131 1.78 12.11 21.27
N ALA A 132 2.22 12.36 20.03
CA ALA A 132 1.35 12.75 18.93
C ALA A 132 0.24 11.72 18.65
N LEU A 133 0.56 10.42 18.68
CA LEU A 133 -0.43 9.34 18.52
C LEU A 133 -1.46 9.28 19.66
N LYS A 134 -1.08 9.66 20.89
CA LYS A 134 -2.05 9.75 22.01
C LYS A 134 -3.00 10.91 21.81
N ASP A 135 -2.50 12.08 21.42
CA ASP A 135 -3.31 13.26 21.17
C ASP A 135 -4.33 13.05 20.04
N GLU A 136 -3.94 12.34 18.96
CA GLU A 136 -4.86 11.98 17.88
C GLU A 136 -5.95 10.99 18.34
N LYS A 137 -5.57 10.01 19.17
CA LYS A 137 -6.51 9.02 19.74
C LYS A 137 -7.52 9.68 20.68
N ASP A 138 -7.07 10.63 21.49
CA ASP A 138 -7.93 11.38 22.41
C ASP A 138 -8.88 12.32 21.64
N ALA A 139 -8.41 12.94 20.56
CA ALA A 139 -9.24 13.75 19.66
C ALA A 139 -10.29 12.92 18.89
N ALA A 140 -9.97 11.67 18.53
CA ALA A 140 -10.91 10.77 17.88
C ALA A 140 -11.98 10.24 18.84
N ASN A 141 -11.62 9.98 20.11
CA ASN A 141 -12.55 9.47 21.12
C ASN A 141 -13.57 10.52 21.59
N GLY A 142 -13.21 11.82 21.57
CA GLY A 142 -14.12 12.92 21.89
C GLY A 142 -15.25 13.18 20.88
N LYS A 143 -15.15 12.65 19.65
CA LYS A 143 -16.19 12.80 18.61
C LYS A 143 -17.26 11.70 18.61
N PHE A 144 -17.11 10.64 19.41
CA PHE A 144 -18.07 9.52 19.46
C PHE A 144 -19.24 9.73 20.46
N GLN A 145 -19.30 10.86 21.17
CA GLN A 145 -20.35 11.08 22.20
C GLN A 145 -21.48 12.06 21.79
N SER A 146 -21.51 12.54 20.54
CA SER A 146 -22.67 13.32 20.06
C SER A 146 -23.25 12.68 18.82
N ASN A 147 -24.49 12.21 18.93
CA ASN A 147 -25.36 11.59 17.91
C ASN A 147 -25.42 10.06 17.92
N GLN A 148 -26.00 9.49 18.98
CA GLN A 148 -26.91 8.35 18.82
C GLN A 148 -28.11 8.55 19.75
N ASP A 149 -29.06 9.37 19.28
CA ASP A 149 -30.46 9.18 19.63
C ASP A 149 -31.19 8.65 18.40
N ALA A 150 -31.97 7.60 18.63
CA ALA A 150 -32.97 6.98 17.78
C ALA A 150 -32.57 5.71 16.97
N ILE A 151 -33.18 4.62 17.46
CA ILE A 151 -33.74 3.43 16.78
C ILE A 151 -32.79 2.24 16.52
N PHE A 152 -32.72 1.28 17.45
CA PHE A 152 -33.64 0.13 17.50
C PHE A 152 -33.42 -0.68 18.79
N SER A 153 -34.51 -0.90 19.51
CA SER A 153 -34.63 -1.84 20.63
C SER A 153 -34.98 -3.21 20.06
N ASP A 154 -34.23 -4.26 20.42
CA ASP A 154 -34.86 -5.49 20.90
C ASP A 154 -33.98 -6.16 21.97
N GLN A 155 -34.65 -6.80 22.92
CA GLN A 155 -34.19 -7.14 24.26
C GLN A 155 -33.53 -8.53 24.36
N THR A 156 -33.03 -8.80 25.57
CA THR A 156 -32.58 -10.06 26.20
C THR A 156 -31.07 -10.32 26.07
N GLY A 157 -30.28 -10.51 27.13
CA GLY A 157 -30.49 -10.61 28.57
C GLY A 157 -29.11 -10.67 29.28
N GLU A 158 -29.10 -10.37 30.58
CA GLU A 158 -28.11 -10.64 31.65
C GLU A 158 -26.64 -10.98 31.27
N GLY A 159 -25.67 -10.14 31.69
CA GLY A 159 -24.23 -10.43 31.58
C GLY A 159 -23.67 -11.29 32.71
N PRO A 160 -22.35 -11.32 32.96
CA PRO A 160 -21.22 -11.29 32.03
C PRO A 160 -20.39 -12.59 32.15
N THR A 161 -19.95 -13.17 31.04
CA THR A 161 -18.76 -14.04 31.05
C THR A 161 -17.77 -13.47 30.06
N LYS A 162 -16.57 -13.18 30.56
CA LYS A 162 -15.42 -12.80 29.74
C LYS A 162 -15.02 -14.02 28.92
N GLU A 163 -15.71 -14.26 27.81
CA GLU A 163 -15.16 -15.08 26.75
C GLU A 163 -14.11 -14.21 26.07
N GLU A 164 -12.86 -14.65 26.14
CA GLU A 164 -11.76 -14.06 25.40
C GLU A 164 -12.17 -14.05 23.92
N CYS A 165 -12.47 -12.86 23.38
CA CYS A 165 -12.67 -12.72 21.95
C CYS A 165 -11.35 -13.07 21.28
N ASP A 166 -11.27 -14.28 20.72
CA ASP A 166 -10.16 -14.75 19.90
C ASP A 166 -9.94 -13.78 18.73
N PRO A 167 -8.89 -12.95 18.77
CA PRO A 167 -8.69 -11.88 17.81
C PRO A 167 -8.24 -12.39 16.44
N PHE A 168 -7.93 -13.69 16.32
CA PHE A 168 -7.45 -14.31 15.08
C PHE A 168 -8.37 -15.42 14.57
N GLY A 169 -9.42 -15.78 15.31
CA GLY A 169 -10.37 -16.84 14.93
C GLY A 169 -9.74 -18.23 14.80
N LEU A 170 -8.62 -18.46 15.48
CA LEU A 170 -7.85 -19.70 15.46
C LEU A 170 -8.46 -20.79 16.36
N ASP A 171 -9.19 -20.41 17.40
CA ASP A 171 -9.77 -21.35 18.36
C ASP A 171 -10.85 -22.22 17.70
N ALA A 172 -11.57 -21.67 16.72
CA ALA A 172 -12.51 -22.43 15.89
C ALA A 172 -11.83 -23.49 15.01
N LEU A 173 -10.56 -23.31 14.67
CA LEU A 173 -9.77 -24.27 13.90
C LEU A 173 -9.19 -25.37 14.80
N ILE A 174 -8.86 -25.06 16.05
CA ILE A 174 -8.34 -26.03 17.03
C ILE A 174 -9.47 -26.97 17.50
N ALA A 175 -10.69 -26.45 17.66
CA ALA A 175 -11.86 -27.24 18.08
C ALA A 175 -12.27 -28.34 17.09
N ASN A 176 -11.81 -28.27 15.83
CA ASN A 176 -12.13 -29.22 14.77
C ASN A 176 -11.00 -30.23 14.46
N GLY A 177 -10.04 -30.41 15.38
CA GLY A 177 -9.05 -31.48 15.25
C GLY A 177 -9.71 -32.88 15.25
N PRO A 178 -9.35 -33.79 14.32
CA PRO A 178 -9.98 -35.10 14.23
C PRO A 178 -9.74 -35.91 15.51
N LYS A 179 -10.83 -36.34 16.16
CA LYS A 179 -10.80 -37.24 17.30
C LYS A 179 -10.03 -38.51 16.92
N LYS A 180 -8.97 -38.76 17.69
CA LYS A 180 -8.14 -39.94 17.69
C LYS A 180 -8.97 -41.14 18.16
N ASP A 181 -9.50 -41.94 17.24
CA ASP A 181 -10.04 -43.26 17.54
C ASP A 181 -8.91 -44.30 17.53
N GLU A 182 -8.78 -45.00 18.66
CA GLU A 182 -7.81 -46.05 18.92
C GLU A 182 -8.40 -47.43 18.58
N LYS A 183 -7.58 -48.28 17.93
CA LYS A 183 -7.67 -49.76 17.79
C LYS A 183 -8.63 -50.37 16.74
N ALA A 184 -8.09 -50.98 15.66
CA ALA A 184 -7.48 -52.32 15.63
C ALA A 184 -7.45 -52.97 14.21
N LYS A 185 -6.43 -53.82 13.99
CA LYS A 185 -6.24 -54.92 13.00
C LYS A 185 -5.66 -54.63 11.60
N GLU A 186 -4.34 -54.81 11.54
CA GLU A 186 -3.57 -55.64 10.59
C GLU A 186 -4.31 -56.33 9.41
N LYS A 187 -3.85 -56.04 8.17
CA LYS A 187 -3.42 -57.06 7.20
C LYS A 187 -2.59 -56.47 6.03
N LYS A 188 -1.30 -56.82 6.06
CA LYS A 188 -0.28 -57.07 5.01
C LYS A 188 -0.62 -56.86 3.50
N GLY A 189 0.32 -56.19 2.81
CA GLY A 189 0.68 -56.29 1.37
C GLY A 189 1.36 -55.00 0.86
N ARG A 190 2.71 -54.88 0.77
CA ARG A 190 3.61 -55.16 -0.40
C ARG A 190 3.06 -54.57 -1.72
N GLU A 191 3.72 -53.73 -2.54
CA GLU A 191 5.12 -53.37 -2.82
C GLU A 191 5.20 -51.95 -3.43
N GLU A 192 6.44 -51.45 -3.51
CA GLU A 192 6.96 -50.27 -4.23
C GLU A 192 6.60 -50.24 -5.73
N GLU A 193 6.47 -49.05 -6.34
CA GLU A 193 7.40 -48.57 -7.39
C GLU A 193 7.01 -47.19 -7.92
N GLU A 194 8.04 -46.41 -8.23
CA GLU A 194 8.05 -45.16 -8.97
C GLU A 194 7.39 -45.30 -10.35
N ASP A 195 6.74 -44.24 -10.84
CA ASP A 195 6.90 -43.91 -12.26
C ASP A 195 6.68 -42.42 -12.54
N THR A 196 7.82 -41.73 -12.67
CA THR A 196 7.97 -40.51 -13.45
C THR A 196 7.45 -40.71 -14.89
N LYS A 197 6.74 -39.72 -15.45
CA LYS A 197 6.84 -39.23 -16.86
C LYS A 197 5.50 -38.68 -17.37
N ARG A 198 5.48 -37.39 -17.73
CA ARG A 198 5.51 -36.94 -19.15
C ARG A 198 5.21 -35.44 -19.27
N PHE A 199 6.24 -34.70 -19.66
CA PHE A 199 6.09 -33.47 -20.45
C PHE A 199 5.43 -33.79 -21.79
N ARG A 200 4.53 -32.91 -22.25
CA ARG A 200 4.18 -32.80 -23.67
C ARG A 200 4.44 -31.37 -24.16
N LYS A 201 5.51 -31.31 -24.95
CA LYS A 201 5.76 -30.61 -26.22
C LYS A 201 5.09 -29.26 -26.45
#